data_AF-A0A0H1R832-F1
#
_entry.id   AF-A0A0H1R832-F1
#
_cell.length_a   1.000
_cell.length_b   1.000
_cell.length_c   1.000
_cell.angle_alpha   90.00
_cell.angle_beta   90.00
_cell.angle_gamma   90.00
#
_symmetry.space_group_name_H-M   'P 1'
#
loop_
_entity.id
_entity.type
_entity.pdbx_description
1 polymer ?
#
loop_
_entity_poly.entity_id
_entity_poly.type
_entity_poly.pdbx_seq_one_letter_code
_entity_poly.pdbx_strand_id
1 'polypeptide(L)'
;MQLDSNHLTALEQIRLGIETSKQLMVFQTEYHGGPVQTEYILTTDAARSLAEIFSTDVAVECPYKDLVNLLNAQQVKKSVFRGTRADITVKDSLNPPIAVIEFKIRVRRFADIQGDISKISRLLTAFKPQICDRTLGIVAFQVHVPARENWITEDRVLAKAKAVESNLKAALGTYAAQHPGFMFDWHEFQGADEGAVGRQLDGHPDDPDAAWGKKGHATRYHAVLIQRIRSVPATQPSPFKKPI
;
A
#
# COMPACT_ATOMS: atom_id res chain seq x y z
N MET A 1 -9.93 6.64 10.45
CA MET A 1 -8.98 5.79 11.21
C MET A 1 -8.15 6.72 12.08
N GLN A 2 -7.81 6.36 13.32
CA GLN A 2 -6.91 7.18 14.15
C GLN A 2 -5.50 6.58 14.10
N LEU A 3 -4.57 7.29 13.46
CA LEU A 3 -3.17 6.89 13.35
C LEU A 3 -2.35 7.53 14.46
N ASP A 4 -1.36 6.81 14.98
CA ASP A 4 -0.40 7.34 15.94
C ASP A 4 0.83 7.92 15.22
N SER A 5 1.75 8.52 15.98
CA SER A 5 2.97 9.13 15.43
C SER A 5 3.84 8.14 14.66
N ASN A 6 3.88 6.86 15.07
CA ASN A 6 4.70 5.86 14.42
C ASN A 6 4.09 5.45 13.07
N HIS A 7 2.77 5.29 13.00
CA HIS A 7 2.06 5.05 11.74
C HIS A 7 2.23 6.20 10.75
N LEU A 8 2.09 7.45 11.23
CA LEU A 8 2.30 8.63 10.39
C LEU A 8 3.75 8.72 9.90
N THR A 9 4.72 8.43 10.77
CA THR A 9 6.14 8.38 10.41
C THR A 9 6.40 7.30 9.37
N ALA A 10 5.82 6.11 9.51
CA ALA A 10 5.97 5.03 8.53
C ALA A 10 5.41 5.42 7.16
N LEU A 11 4.23 6.07 7.10
CA LEU A 11 3.66 6.56 5.85
C LEU A 11 4.54 7.62 5.18
N GLU A 12 5.12 8.54 5.97
CA GLU A 12 6.05 9.54 5.44
C GLU A 12 7.33 8.90 4.88
N GLN A 13 7.89 7.90 5.57
CA GLN A 13 9.06 7.18 5.05
C GLN A 13 8.76 6.37 3.79
N ILE A 14 7.56 5.78 3.68
CA ILE A 14 7.12 5.14 2.43
C ILE A 14 7.05 6.19 1.31
N ARG A 15 6.49 7.37 1.59
CA ARG A 15 6.43 8.49 0.63
C ARG A 15 7.82 8.92 0.16
N LEU A 16 8.78 9.07 1.08
CA LEU A 16 10.17 9.43 0.77
C LEU A 16 10.90 8.35 -0.04
N GLY A 17 10.68 7.07 0.28
CA GLY A 17 11.18 5.95 -0.51
C GLY A 17 10.64 5.96 -1.93
N ILE A 18 9.33 6.16 -2.11
CA ILE A 18 8.69 6.31 -3.42
C ILE A 18 9.30 7.47 -4.21
N GLU A 19 9.55 8.61 -3.57
CA GLU A 19 10.14 9.78 -4.22
C GLU A 19 11.58 9.51 -4.69
N THR A 20 12.36 8.82 -3.86
CA THR A 20 13.72 8.38 -4.23
C THR A 20 13.68 7.46 -5.46
N SER A 21 12.79 6.47 -5.46
CA SER A 21 12.63 5.56 -6.59
C SER A 21 12.16 6.29 -7.86
N LYS A 22 11.24 7.25 -7.75
CA LYS A 22 10.79 8.07 -8.88
C LYS A 22 11.96 8.82 -9.51
N GLN A 23 12.80 9.46 -8.71
CA GLN A 23 13.96 10.19 -9.20
C GLN A 23 14.93 9.26 -9.92
N LEU A 24 15.24 8.10 -9.34
CA LEU A 24 16.07 7.08 -9.99
C LEU A 24 15.49 6.60 -11.32
N MET A 25 14.18 6.33 -11.37
CA MET A 25 13.47 5.89 -12.58
C MET A 25 13.39 6.98 -13.66
N VAL A 26 13.49 8.26 -13.31
CA VAL A 26 13.58 9.35 -14.30
C VAL A 26 14.95 9.36 -14.98
N PHE A 27 16.03 9.05 -14.24
CA PHE A 27 17.38 8.97 -14.80
C PHE A 27 17.62 7.71 -15.64
N GLN A 28 16.93 6.61 -15.34
CA GLN A 28 16.95 5.39 -16.14
C GLN A 28 15.92 5.51 -17.26
N THR A 29 16.35 5.96 -18.45
CA THR A 29 15.49 6.19 -19.61
C THR A 29 14.60 4.97 -19.92
N GLU A 30 13.28 5.19 -19.87
CA GLU A 30 12.20 4.22 -20.14
C GLU A 30 12.21 2.97 -19.22
N TYR A 31 11.21 2.85 -18.34
CA TYR A 31 10.59 1.64 -17.75
C TYR A 31 11.23 0.22 -17.90
N HIS A 32 12.55 0.04 -17.83
CA HIS A 32 13.23 -1.18 -18.32
C HIS A 32 13.87 -2.09 -17.28
N GLY A 33 13.22 -2.21 -16.13
CA GLY A 33 13.33 -3.44 -15.34
C GLY A 33 12.13 -4.39 -15.49
N GLY A 34 11.10 -3.96 -16.22
CA GLY A 34 9.80 -4.61 -16.21
C GLY A 34 9.12 -4.52 -14.84
N PRO A 35 7.91 -5.09 -14.70
CA PRO A 35 7.13 -4.90 -13.49
C PRO A 35 7.84 -5.34 -12.20
N VAL A 36 8.54 -6.47 -12.27
CA VAL A 36 9.16 -7.09 -11.09
C VAL A 36 10.28 -6.23 -10.51
N GLN A 37 11.17 -5.72 -11.35
CA GLN A 37 12.29 -4.90 -10.86
C GLN A 37 11.81 -3.55 -10.34
N THR A 38 10.80 -2.93 -10.96
CA THR A 38 10.23 -1.69 -10.45
C THR A 38 9.60 -1.87 -9.06
N GLU A 39 8.85 -2.96 -8.86
CA GLU A 39 8.29 -3.32 -7.55
C GLU A 39 9.42 -3.51 -6.52
N TYR A 40 10.48 -4.24 -6.88
CA TYR A 40 11.63 -4.45 -6.00
C TYR A 40 12.38 -3.16 -5.62
N ILE A 41 12.59 -2.25 -6.57
CA ILE A 41 13.24 -0.96 -6.30
C ILE A 41 12.39 -0.13 -5.32
N LEU A 42 11.07 -0.04 -5.56
CA LEU A 42 10.14 0.67 -4.67
C LEU A 42 10.17 0.08 -3.26
N THR A 43 10.07 -1.24 -3.13
CA THR A 43 10.15 -1.94 -1.85
C THR A 43 11.48 -1.67 -1.15
N THR A 44 12.59 -1.72 -1.88
CA THR A 44 13.94 -1.53 -1.32
C THR A 44 14.14 -0.09 -0.83
N ASP A 45 13.72 0.90 -1.60
CA ASP A 45 13.89 2.31 -1.23
C ASP A 45 12.98 2.71 -0.06
N ALA A 46 11.74 2.20 -0.03
CA ALA A 46 10.86 2.35 1.12
C ALA A 46 11.44 1.68 2.36
N ALA A 47 11.96 0.46 2.25
CA ALA A 47 12.59 -0.25 3.36
C ALA A 47 13.81 0.50 3.91
N ARG A 48 14.64 1.05 3.02
CA ARG A 48 15.79 1.88 3.38
C ARG A 48 15.38 3.14 4.12
N SER A 49 14.41 3.89 3.60
CA SER A 49 13.88 5.09 4.28
C SER A 49 13.31 4.76 5.66
N LEU A 50 12.58 3.65 5.79
CA LEU A 50 12.09 3.17 7.08
C LEU A 50 13.25 2.81 8.02
N ALA A 51 14.30 2.15 7.52
CA ALA A 51 15.44 1.72 8.34
C ALA A 51 16.25 2.91 8.88
N GLU A 52 16.30 4.03 8.16
CA GLU A 52 16.96 5.26 8.61
C GLU A 52 16.30 5.86 9.86
N ILE A 53 14.98 5.73 10.00
CA ILE A 53 14.24 6.27 11.14
C ILE A 53 14.05 5.23 12.25
N PHE A 54 13.70 3.99 11.89
CA PHE A 54 13.45 2.92 12.85
C PHE A 54 14.72 2.11 13.23
N SER A 55 15.90 2.58 12.80
CA SER A 55 17.28 2.31 13.26
C SER A 55 17.81 0.87 13.46
N THR A 56 17.04 -0.19 13.29
CA THR A 56 17.50 -1.60 13.14
C THR A 56 16.38 -2.60 12.84
N ASP A 57 15.12 -2.18 12.95
CA ASP A 57 14.01 -3.13 13.08
C ASP A 57 13.17 -3.31 11.80
N VAL A 58 13.70 -2.93 10.63
CA VAL A 58 13.01 -3.15 9.34
C VAL A 58 13.44 -4.49 8.74
N ALA A 59 12.48 -5.39 8.57
CA ALA A 59 12.68 -6.69 7.93
C ALA A 59 12.05 -6.69 6.54
N VAL A 60 12.82 -7.06 5.52
CA VAL A 60 12.35 -7.23 4.13
C VAL A 60 12.08 -8.71 3.86
N GLU A 61 11.09 -9.02 3.02
CA GLU A 61 10.71 -10.40 2.67
C GLU A 61 10.40 -11.27 3.90
N CYS A 62 9.78 -10.66 4.91
CA CYS A 62 9.60 -11.30 6.22
C CYS A 62 8.49 -12.38 6.14
N PRO A 63 8.80 -13.65 6.47
CA PRO A 63 7.79 -14.70 6.47
C PRO A 63 6.71 -14.45 7.53
N TYR A 64 5.44 -14.53 7.13
CA TYR A 64 4.32 -14.33 8.05
C TYR A 64 4.31 -15.32 9.21
N LYS A 65 4.76 -16.56 8.95
CA LYS A 65 4.93 -17.57 10.00
C LYS A 65 5.84 -17.08 11.13
N ASP A 66 6.86 -16.28 10.82
CA ASP A 66 7.84 -15.81 11.80
C ASP A 66 7.22 -14.69 12.65
N LEU A 67 6.42 -13.80 12.05
CA LEU A 67 5.63 -12.80 12.76
C LEU A 67 4.61 -13.45 13.72
N VAL A 68 3.92 -14.49 13.26
CA VAL A 68 2.97 -15.26 14.06
C VAL A 68 3.66 -15.99 15.22
N ASN A 69 4.86 -16.53 14.99
CA ASN A 69 5.65 -17.25 15.99
C ASN A 69 6.24 -16.33 17.07
N LEU A 70 6.84 -15.21 16.66
CA LEU A 70 7.47 -14.22 17.57
C LEU A 70 6.47 -13.71 18.62
N LEU A 71 5.18 -13.69 18.26
CA LEU A 71 4.14 -12.97 19.00
C LEU A 71 3.16 -13.90 19.75
N ASN A 72 3.44 -15.21 19.79
CA ASN A 72 2.59 -16.22 20.46
C ASN A 72 1.10 -16.14 20.06
N ALA A 73 0.83 -15.94 18.77
CA ALA A 73 -0.52 -15.79 18.20
C ALA A 73 -1.49 -16.94 18.57
N GLN A 74 -2.74 -16.60 18.89
CA GLN A 74 -3.68 -17.50 19.58
C GLN A 74 -4.69 -18.26 18.69
N GLN A 75 -4.87 -17.93 17.41
CA GLN A 75 -6.13 -18.31 16.72
C GLN A 75 -6.02 -18.94 15.32
N VAL A 76 -4.85 -19.03 14.68
CA VAL A 76 -4.76 -19.54 13.29
C VAL A 76 -3.74 -20.68 13.17
N LYS A 77 -4.12 -21.75 12.45
CA LYS A 77 -3.20 -22.83 12.09
C LYS A 77 -2.02 -22.26 11.31
N LYS A 78 -0.80 -22.41 11.83
CA LYS A 78 0.44 -21.88 11.22
C LYS A 78 0.65 -22.31 9.76
N SER A 79 0.07 -23.45 9.36
CA SER A 79 0.10 -23.94 7.97
C SER A 79 -0.55 -23.00 6.96
N VAL A 80 -1.48 -22.13 7.39
CA VAL A 80 -2.16 -21.14 6.53
C VAL A 80 -1.19 -20.09 5.98
N PHE A 81 -0.10 -19.83 6.70
CA PHE A 81 0.92 -18.82 6.33
C PHE A 81 2.19 -19.45 5.74
N ARG A 82 2.13 -20.72 5.32
CA ARG A 82 3.30 -21.39 4.76
C ARG A 82 3.63 -20.78 3.39
N GLY A 83 4.82 -20.18 3.28
CA GLY A 83 5.30 -19.57 2.03
C GLY A 83 4.84 -18.13 1.80
N THR A 84 3.93 -17.59 2.62
CA THR A 84 3.51 -16.19 2.53
C THR A 84 4.49 -15.28 3.26
N ARG A 85 4.81 -14.15 2.65
CA ARG A 85 5.74 -13.14 3.16
C ARG A 85 5.14 -11.75 3.04
N ALA A 86 5.60 -10.86 3.91
CA ALA A 86 5.50 -9.42 3.75
C ALA A 86 6.69 -8.92 2.96
N ASP A 87 6.46 -7.92 2.12
CA ASP A 87 7.55 -7.21 1.46
C ASP A 87 8.38 -6.44 2.48
N ILE A 88 7.72 -5.73 3.40
CA ILE A 88 8.39 -5.02 4.50
C ILE A 88 7.61 -5.22 5.79
N THR A 89 8.32 -5.37 6.89
CA THR A 89 7.77 -5.26 8.24
C THR A 89 8.62 -4.32 9.05
N VAL A 90 8.00 -3.30 9.65
CA VAL A 90 8.63 -2.43 10.64
C VAL A 90 8.41 -3.06 12.00
N LYS A 91 9.44 -3.65 12.56
CA LYS A 91 9.45 -4.25 13.89
C LYS A 91 9.89 -3.20 14.90
N ASP A 92 9.79 -3.55 16.15
CA ASP A 92 10.60 -3.00 17.21
C ASP A 92 11.17 -4.24 17.92
N SER A 93 12.48 -4.29 18.15
CA SER A 93 13.23 -5.47 18.61
C SER A 93 12.61 -6.24 19.80
N LEU A 94 11.78 -5.58 20.60
CA LEU A 94 11.08 -6.15 21.75
C LEU A 94 9.54 -6.05 21.68
N ASN A 95 8.99 -5.50 20.61
CA ASN A 95 7.58 -5.11 20.50
C ASN A 95 6.89 -5.68 19.25
N PRO A 96 5.53 -5.69 19.25
CA PRO A 96 4.71 -5.88 18.05
C PRO A 96 5.21 -5.09 16.84
N PRO A 97 5.06 -5.63 15.61
CA PRO A 97 5.35 -4.84 14.42
C PRO A 97 4.47 -3.60 14.38
N ILE A 98 5.08 -2.45 14.09
CA ILE A 98 4.39 -1.16 13.89
C ILE A 98 3.60 -1.23 12.57
N ALA A 99 4.22 -1.77 11.53
CA ALA A 99 3.60 -1.88 10.21
C ALA A 99 3.99 -3.18 9.50
N VAL A 100 3.04 -3.72 8.74
CA VAL A 100 3.25 -4.79 7.76
C VAL A 100 2.83 -4.26 6.41
N ILE A 101 3.76 -4.26 5.44
CA ILE A 101 3.61 -3.56 4.18
C ILE A 101 3.75 -4.54 3.02
N GLU A 102 2.87 -4.38 2.04
CA GLU A 102 2.89 -5.04 0.73
C GLU A 102 2.94 -3.96 -0.34
N PHE A 103 3.77 -4.16 -1.35
CA PHE A 103 3.88 -3.29 -2.52
C PHE A 103 3.25 -3.94 -3.74
N LYS A 104 2.55 -3.11 -4.52
CA LYS A 104 2.04 -3.53 -5.82
C LYS A 104 2.21 -2.46 -6.86
N ILE A 105 2.53 -2.83 -8.09
CA ILE A 105 2.56 -1.86 -9.18
C ILE A 105 1.56 -2.16 -10.28
N ARG A 106 1.34 -1.17 -11.16
CA ARG A 106 0.44 -1.25 -12.32
C ARG A 106 -0.99 -1.66 -11.95
N VAL A 107 -1.45 -1.26 -10.78
CA VAL A 107 -2.80 -1.54 -10.29
C VAL A 107 -3.81 -0.77 -11.14
N ARG A 108 -4.79 -1.50 -11.70
CA ARG A 108 -5.88 -0.91 -12.50
C ARG A 108 -7.25 -1.36 -12.05
N ARG A 109 -7.33 -2.47 -11.31
CA ARG A 109 -8.56 -3.05 -10.79
C ARG A 109 -8.34 -3.49 -9.36
N PHE A 110 -9.41 -3.50 -8.57
CA PHE A 110 -9.33 -3.90 -7.17
C PHE A 110 -8.80 -5.33 -6.99
N ALA A 111 -9.15 -6.23 -7.91
CA ALA A 111 -8.65 -7.61 -7.93
C ALA A 111 -7.12 -7.72 -7.97
N ASP A 112 -6.41 -6.69 -8.45
CA ASP A 112 -4.95 -6.69 -8.55
C ASP A 112 -4.28 -6.51 -7.16
N ILE A 113 -5.00 -5.98 -6.16
CA ILE A 113 -4.53 -5.77 -4.76
C ILE A 113 -5.39 -6.49 -3.70
N GLN A 114 -6.54 -7.04 -4.09
CA GLN A 114 -7.45 -7.73 -3.16
C GLN A 114 -6.77 -8.90 -2.44
N GLY A 115 -5.91 -9.63 -3.14
CA GLY A 115 -5.12 -10.72 -2.57
C GLY A 115 -4.23 -10.25 -1.42
N ASP A 116 -3.53 -9.13 -1.61
CA ASP A 116 -2.62 -8.54 -0.63
C ASP A 116 -3.39 -7.95 0.57
N ILE A 117 -4.51 -7.28 0.32
CA ILE A 117 -5.43 -6.81 1.37
C ILE A 117 -5.90 -8.00 2.21
N SER A 118 -6.39 -9.08 1.58
CA SER A 118 -6.85 -10.28 2.28
C SER A 118 -5.72 -10.96 3.06
N LYS A 119 -4.52 -11.01 2.49
CA LYS A 119 -3.30 -11.57 3.10
C LYS A 119 -2.97 -10.83 4.40
N ILE A 120 -2.90 -9.49 4.36
CA ILE A 120 -2.64 -8.67 5.56
C ILE A 120 -3.78 -8.81 6.57
N SER A 121 -5.05 -8.73 6.15
CA SER A 121 -6.20 -8.89 7.07
C SER A 121 -6.13 -10.21 7.84
N ARG A 122 -5.81 -11.33 7.15
CA ARG A 122 -5.66 -12.65 7.82
C ARG A 122 -4.52 -12.66 8.83
N LEU A 123 -3.39 -12.01 8.52
CA LEU A 123 -2.27 -11.88 9.45
C LEU A 123 -2.69 -11.11 10.71
N LEU A 124 -3.35 -9.96 10.54
CA LEU A 124 -3.87 -9.15 11.65
C LEU A 124 -4.89 -9.91 12.50
N THR A 125 -5.74 -10.77 11.90
CA THR A 125 -6.63 -11.66 12.67
C THR A 125 -5.84 -12.65 13.53
N ALA A 126 -4.71 -13.14 13.06
CA ALA A 126 -3.89 -14.12 13.79
C ALA A 126 -3.20 -13.51 15.01
N PHE A 127 -2.87 -12.21 14.98
CA PHE A 127 -2.26 -11.53 16.11
C PHE A 127 -3.16 -11.48 17.34
N LYS A 128 -2.53 -11.48 18.52
CA LYS A 128 -3.23 -11.18 19.77
C LYS A 128 -3.80 -9.76 19.71
N PRO A 129 -4.92 -9.46 20.37
CA PRO A 129 -5.54 -8.13 20.34
C PRO A 129 -4.57 -6.99 20.65
N GLN A 130 -3.73 -7.12 21.69
CA GLN A 130 -2.79 -6.08 22.12
C GLN A 130 -1.73 -5.74 21.07
N ILE A 131 -1.44 -6.68 20.19
CA ILE A 131 -0.44 -6.58 19.12
C ILE A 131 -1.11 -5.98 17.91
N CYS A 132 -2.24 -6.56 17.51
CA CYS A 132 -3.03 -6.09 16.38
C CYS A 132 -3.45 -4.62 16.50
N ASP A 133 -3.71 -4.16 17.73
CA ASP A 133 -4.07 -2.76 18.00
C ASP A 133 -2.94 -1.77 17.66
N ARG A 134 -1.68 -2.23 17.70
CA ARG A 134 -0.47 -1.43 17.46
C ARG A 134 0.14 -1.67 16.08
N THR A 135 -0.44 -2.57 15.28
CA THR A 135 0.06 -2.90 13.94
C THR A 135 -0.85 -2.34 12.87
N LEU A 136 -0.30 -1.51 11.99
CA LEU A 136 -0.95 -1.07 10.77
C LEU A 136 -0.63 -2.00 9.61
N GLY A 137 -1.65 -2.50 8.94
CA GLY A 137 -1.51 -3.13 7.64
C GLY A 137 -1.47 -2.07 6.54
N ILE A 138 -0.54 -2.16 5.60
CA ILE A 138 -0.41 -1.21 4.49
C ILE A 138 -0.26 -1.99 3.19
N VAL A 139 -1.16 -1.78 2.24
CA VAL A 139 -0.95 -2.19 0.84
C VAL A 139 -0.63 -0.93 0.06
N ALA A 140 0.65 -0.65 -0.16
CA ALA A 140 1.12 0.47 -0.96
C ALA A 140 1.12 0.07 -2.43
N PHE A 141 0.66 0.95 -3.32
CA PHE A 141 0.61 0.61 -4.73
C PHE A 141 0.72 1.78 -5.70
N GLN A 142 1.13 1.44 -6.92
CA GLN A 142 1.24 2.34 -8.06
C GLN A 142 0.08 2.09 -9.04
N VAL A 143 -0.70 3.13 -9.31
CA VAL A 143 -1.61 3.21 -10.46
C VAL A 143 -0.83 3.76 -11.64
N HIS A 144 -0.77 2.99 -12.73
CA HIS A 144 -0.11 3.41 -13.97
C HIS A 144 -1.04 3.32 -15.19
N VAL A 145 -1.31 4.49 -15.79
CA VAL A 145 -2.18 4.68 -16.95
C VAL A 145 -1.37 5.28 -18.10
N PRO A 146 -1.00 4.50 -19.13
CA PRO A 146 -0.36 5.02 -20.32
C PRO A 146 -1.37 5.86 -21.12
N ALA A 147 -0.91 6.98 -21.67
CA ALA A 147 -1.74 7.80 -22.53
C ALA A 147 -2.09 7.06 -23.82
N ARG A 148 -3.30 7.29 -24.32
CA ARG A 148 -3.70 6.91 -25.68
C ARG A 148 -3.29 8.00 -26.65
N GLU A 149 -3.29 7.70 -27.95
CA GLU A 149 -2.84 8.62 -29.00
C GLU A 149 -3.55 9.98 -28.97
N ASN A 150 -4.82 10.00 -28.57
CA ASN A 150 -5.64 11.20 -28.47
C ASN A 150 -5.64 11.87 -27.07
N TRP A 151 -4.81 11.41 -26.13
CA TRP A 151 -4.68 11.99 -24.79
C TRP A 151 -3.38 12.79 -24.74
N ILE A 152 -3.43 13.99 -25.31
CA ILE A 152 -2.26 14.85 -25.51
C ILE A 152 -1.88 15.59 -24.22
N THR A 153 -2.87 16.15 -23.51
CA THR A 153 -2.61 17.02 -22.35
C THR A 153 -2.45 16.22 -21.05
N GLU A 154 -1.64 16.77 -20.15
CA GLU A 154 -1.45 16.24 -18.80
C GLU A 154 -2.78 16.09 -18.05
N ASP A 155 -3.62 17.13 -18.06
CA ASP A 155 -4.95 17.12 -17.44
C ASP A 155 -5.82 15.95 -17.90
N ARG A 156 -5.78 15.64 -19.20
CA ARG A 156 -6.59 14.56 -19.77
C ARG A 156 -6.08 13.19 -19.34
N VAL A 157 -4.77 13.02 -19.24
CA VAL A 157 -4.15 11.78 -18.77
C VAL A 157 -4.39 11.61 -17.26
N LEU A 158 -4.25 12.68 -16.48
CA LEU A 158 -4.55 12.72 -15.05
C LEU A 158 -6.02 12.38 -14.76
N ALA A 159 -6.96 12.96 -15.50
CA ALA A 159 -8.39 12.66 -15.35
C ALA A 159 -8.69 11.16 -15.56
N LYS A 160 -7.95 10.49 -16.44
CA LYS A 160 -8.08 9.04 -16.64
C LYS A 160 -7.49 8.23 -15.50
N ALA A 161 -6.38 8.66 -14.90
CA ALA A 161 -5.88 8.05 -13.67
C ALA A 161 -6.86 8.23 -12.50
N LYS A 162 -7.38 9.45 -12.29
CA LYS A 162 -8.39 9.76 -11.25
C LYS A 162 -9.65 8.90 -11.41
N ALA A 163 -10.07 8.59 -12.64
CA ALA A 163 -11.19 7.67 -12.88
C ALA A 163 -10.88 6.23 -12.42
N VAL A 164 -9.66 5.74 -12.64
CA VAL A 164 -9.22 4.42 -12.12
C VAL A 164 -9.20 4.44 -10.60
N GLU A 165 -8.63 5.48 -9.98
CA GLU A 165 -8.58 5.65 -8.53
C GLU A 165 -9.98 5.70 -7.90
N SER A 166 -10.92 6.42 -8.52
CA SER A 166 -12.31 6.49 -8.05
C SER A 166 -12.98 5.11 -8.06
N ASN A 167 -12.78 4.32 -9.13
CA ASN A 167 -13.29 2.96 -9.20
C ASN A 167 -12.66 2.05 -8.14
N LEU A 168 -11.36 2.19 -7.88
CA LEU A 168 -10.66 1.45 -6.82
C LEU A 168 -11.18 1.82 -5.43
N LYS A 169 -11.36 3.12 -5.14
CA LYS A 169 -11.94 3.62 -3.89
C LYS A 169 -13.35 3.08 -3.67
N ALA A 170 -14.20 3.10 -4.70
CA ALA A 170 -15.55 2.55 -4.63
C ALA A 170 -15.55 1.04 -4.34
N ALA A 171 -14.69 0.28 -5.04
CA ALA A 171 -14.54 -1.15 -4.81
C ALA A 171 -13.99 -1.48 -3.41
N LEU A 172 -13.06 -0.68 -2.90
CA LEU A 172 -12.58 -0.79 -1.52
C LEU A 172 -13.72 -0.56 -0.52
N GLY A 173 -14.60 0.40 -0.77
CA GLY A 173 -15.81 0.63 0.04
C GLY A 173 -16.74 -0.59 0.07
N THR A 174 -16.99 -1.21 -1.09
CA THR A 174 -17.75 -2.46 -1.16
C THR A 174 -17.08 -3.60 -0.40
N TYR A 175 -15.75 -3.75 -0.55
CA TYR A 175 -14.99 -4.77 0.16
C TYR A 175 -15.02 -4.53 1.69
N ALA A 176 -14.88 -3.28 2.13
CA ALA A 176 -14.93 -2.90 3.53
C ALA A 176 -16.28 -3.26 4.18
N ALA A 177 -17.39 -3.00 3.47
CA ALA A 177 -18.73 -3.37 3.93
C ALA A 177 -18.91 -4.89 4.15
N GLN A 178 -18.19 -5.72 3.39
CA GLN A 178 -18.19 -7.18 3.53
C GLN A 178 -17.25 -7.69 4.64
N HIS A 179 -16.37 -6.84 5.15
CA HIS A 179 -15.36 -7.19 6.15
C HIS A 179 -15.45 -6.28 7.39
N PRO A 180 -16.57 -6.29 8.13
CA PRO A 180 -16.84 -5.37 9.24
C PRO A 180 -15.90 -5.52 10.44
N GLY A 181 -15.04 -6.54 10.46
CA GLY A 181 -13.99 -6.70 11.47
C GLY A 181 -12.77 -5.80 11.25
N PHE A 182 -12.76 -5.00 10.18
CA PHE A 182 -11.63 -4.15 9.79
C PHE A 182 -12.08 -2.76 9.37
N MET A 183 -11.23 -1.77 9.63
CA MET A 183 -11.25 -0.46 8.99
C MET A 183 -10.29 -0.48 7.81
N PHE A 184 -10.76 0.09 6.70
CA PHE A 184 -9.95 0.33 5.52
C PHE A 184 -9.96 1.83 5.23
N ASP A 185 -8.80 2.40 4.94
CA ASP A 185 -8.68 3.82 4.60
C ASP A 185 -7.82 3.99 3.35
N TRP A 186 -8.18 4.95 2.50
CA TRP A 186 -7.42 5.27 1.30
C TRP A 186 -6.47 6.42 1.59
N HIS A 187 -5.18 6.19 1.36
CA HIS A 187 -4.14 7.18 1.54
C HIS A 187 -3.49 7.53 0.19
N GLU A 188 -3.27 8.82 -0.06
CA GLU A 188 -2.60 9.32 -1.25
C GLU A 188 -1.19 9.79 -0.87
N PHE A 189 -0.17 9.32 -1.59
CA PHE A 189 1.22 9.75 -1.33
C PHE A 189 1.63 11.01 -2.09
N GLN A 190 0.71 11.57 -2.89
CA GLN A 190 0.97 12.66 -3.82
C GLN A 190 -0.17 13.67 -3.83
N GLY A 191 0.12 14.90 -4.23
CA GLY A 191 -0.88 15.92 -4.46
C GLY A 191 -1.93 15.51 -5.51
N ALA A 192 -3.10 16.16 -5.45
CA ALA A 192 -4.22 15.87 -6.35
C ALA A 192 -3.86 16.06 -7.83
N ASP A 193 -2.91 16.95 -8.14
CA ASP A 193 -2.56 17.33 -9.51
C ASP A 193 -1.20 16.82 -9.97
N GLU A 194 -0.58 15.92 -9.19
CA GLU A 194 0.72 15.35 -9.51
C GLU A 194 0.65 14.04 -10.32
N GLY A 195 1.79 13.64 -10.88
CA GLY A 195 2.00 12.28 -11.37
C GLY A 195 1.41 12.03 -12.76
N ALA A 196 1.16 13.06 -13.55
CA ALA A 196 0.83 12.95 -14.96
C ALA A 196 1.88 13.63 -15.82
N VAL A 197 2.05 13.12 -17.04
CA VAL A 197 2.92 13.69 -18.08
C VAL A 197 2.13 13.64 -19.37
N GLY A 198 1.97 14.80 -20.02
CA GLY A 198 1.38 14.91 -21.35
C GLY A 198 2.25 14.26 -22.43
N ARG A 199 1.73 14.18 -23.65
CA ARG A 199 2.52 13.74 -24.80
C ARG A 199 3.48 14.86 -25.21
N GLN A 200 4.74 14.51 -25.48
CA GLN A 200 5.73 15.49 -25.96
C GLN A 200 5.74 15.52 -27.50
N LEU A 201 5.81 16.72 -28.06
CA LEU A 201 6.15 16.95 -29.46
C LEU A 201 7.67 17.06 -29.56
N ASP A 202 8.26 16.25 -30.42
CA ASP A 202 9.66 16.38 -30.81
C ASP A 202 9.70 17.38 -31.97
N GLY A 203 10.17 18.60 -31.69
CA GLY A 203 10.18 19.73 -32.62
C GLY A 203 9.30 20.89 -32.16
N HIS A 204 9.36 22.01 -32.89
CA HIS A 204 8.48 23.15 -32.63
C HIS A 204 7.07 22.83 -33.17
N PRO A 205 5.96 23.24 -32.53
CA PRO A 205 4.60 22.95 -33.03
C PRO A 205 4.31 23.44 -34.46
N ASP A 206 5.06 24.44 -34.91
CA ASP A 206 4.97 25.02 -36.27
C ASP A 206 5.92 24.37 -37.28
N ASP A 207 6.73 23.39 -36.84
CA ASP A 207 7.64 22.65 -37.70
C ASP A 207 6.84 21.59 -38.49
N PRO A 208 6.87 21.59 -39.83
CA PRO A 208 6.22 20.56 -40.64
C PRO A 208 6.76 19.15 -40.37
N ASP A 209 7.97 19.02 -39.82
CA ASP A 209 8.58 17.75 -39.42
C ASP A 209 8.33 17.41 -37.95
N ALA A 210 7.53 18.20 -37.22
CA ALA A 210 7.20 17.94 -35.83
C ALA A 210 6.50 16.58 -35.69
N ALA A 211 7.16 15.67 -34.98
CA ALA A 211 6.64 14.35 -34.71
C ALA A 211 6.23 14.23 -33.25
N TRP A 212 5.26 13.37 -32.97
CA TRP A 212 4.97 13.03 -31.59
C TRP A 212 6.10 12.16 -31.03
N GLY A 213 6.82 12.69 -30.04
CA GLY A 213 7.83 11.99 -29.28
C GLY A 213 7.24 11.05 -28.23
N LYS A 214 7.75 11.12 -26.99
CA LYS A 214 7.37 10.22 -25.89
C LYS A 214 5.86 10.26 -25.61
N LYS A 215 5.27 9.05 -25.48
CA LYS A 215 3.87 8.90 -25.07
C LYS A 215 3.70 9.40 -23.63
N GLY A 216 2.66 10.22 -23.41
CA GLY A 216 2.26 10.63 -22.07
C GLY A 216 1.85 9.44 -21.20
N HIS A 217 1.75 9.65 -19.89
CA HIS A 217 1.23 8.66 -18.95
C HIS A 217 0.92 9.33 -17.61
N ALA A 218 0.16 8.64 -16.75
CA ALA A 218 0.02 8.97 -15.35
C ALA A 218 0.52 7.82 -14.49
N THR A 219 1.32 8.14 -13.49
CA THR A 219 1.84 7.25 -12.46
C THR A 219 1.55 7.88 -11.11
N ARG A 220 0.60 7.31 -10.36
CA ARG A 220 0.17 7.81 -9.05
C ARG A 220 0.32 6.75 -7.96
N TYR A 221 0.78 7.15 -6.79
CA TYR A 221 1.06 6.25 -5.67
C TYR A 221 0.07 6.44 -4.52
N HIS A 222 -0.41 5.32 -3.99
CA HIS A 222 -1.46 5.26 -2.97
C HIS A 222 -1.18 4.15 -1.96
N ALA A 223 -1.93 4.12 -0.87
CA ALA A 223 -2.00 2.98 0.02
C ALA A 223 -3.43 2.68 0.48
N VAL A 224 -3.73 1.40 0.69
CA VAL A 224 -4.84 0.98 1.54
C VAL A 224 -4.30 0.71 2.93
N LEU A 225 -4.78 1.47 3.91
CA LEU A 225 -4.48 1.26 5.32
C LEU A 225 -5.50 0.29 5.91
N ILE A 226 -5.04 -0.69 6.68
CA ILE A 226 -5.85 -1.78 7.22
C ILE A 226 -5.62 -1.87 8.72
N GLN A 227 -6.69 -1.74 9.50
CA GLN A 227 -6.65 -1.91 10.95
C GLN A 227 -7.80 -2.79 11.40
N ARG A 228 -7.56 -3.70 12.35
CA ARG A 228 -8.64 -4.53 12.92
C ARG A 228 -9.49 -3.68 13.85
N ILE A 229 -10.81 -3.78 13.72
CA ILE A 229 -11.75 -3.17 14.67
C ILE A 229 -11.80 -4.06 15.92
N ARG A 230 -11.64 -3.45 17.10
CA ARG A 230 -11.88 -4.16 18.36
C ARG A 230 -13.31 -4.68 18.36
N SER A 231 -13.45 -6.00 18.44
CA SER A 231 -14.70 -6.58 18.93
C SER A 231 -14.81 -6.15 20.39
N VAL A 232 -15.74 -5.25 20.73
CA VAL A 232 -16.11 -5.07 22.12
C VAL A 232 -16.57 -6.45 22.61
N PRO A 233 -15.97 -7.04 23.65
CA PRO A 233 -16.47 -8.30 24.17
C PRO A 233 -17.93 -8.06 24.55
N ALA A 234 -18.85 -8.87 24.02
CA ALA A 234 -20.23 -8.86 24.46
C ALA A 234 -20.20 -8.95 25.99
N THR A 235 -20.71 -7.92 26.67
CA THR A 235 -20.96 -7.97 28.10
C THR A 235 -21.80 -9.22 28.32
N GLN A 236 -21.20 -10.26 28.92
CA GLN A 236 -21.96 -11.41 29.35
C GLN A 236 -23.06 -10.86 30.27
N PRO A 237 -24.35 -11.11 30.00
CA PRO A 237 -25.38 -10.72 30.94
C PRO A 237 -25.04 -11.35 32.27
N SER A 238 -24.85 -10.50 33.28
CA SER A 238 -24.67 -10.91 34.67
C SER A 238 -25.73 -11.97 35.00
N PRO A 239 -25.35 -13.16 35.50
CA PRO A 239 -26.35 -14.08 36.00
C PRO A 239 -27.02 -13.39 37.18
N PHE A 240 -28.25 -12.92 36.96
CA PHE A 240 -29.11 -12.39 37.99
C PHE A 240 -29.02 -13.30 39.22
N LYS A 241 -28.51 -12.74 40.32
CA LYS A 241 -28.69 -13.32 41.65
C LYS A 241 -30.20 -13.44 41.86
N LYS A 242 -30.67 -14.66 42.11
CA LYS A 242 -32.04 -14.86 42.60
C LYS A 242 -32.23 -14.05 43.89
N PRO A 243 -33.35 -13.33 44.05
CA PRO A 243 -33.69 -12.77 45.35
C PRO A 243 -33.91 -13.91 46.35
N ILE A 244 -33.40 -13.71 47.56
CA ILE A 244 -33.70 -14.51 48.76
C ILE A 244 -35.06 -14.07 49.28
#